data_AF-A0A920D986-F1
#
_entry.id   AF-A0A920D986-F1
#
_cell.length_a   1.000
_cell.length_b   1.000
_cell.length_c   1.000
_cell.angle_alpha   90.00
_cell.angle_beta   90.00
_cell.angle_gamma   90.00
#
_symmetry.space_group_name_H-M   'P 1'
#
loop_
_entity.id
_entity.type
_entity.pdbx_description
1 polymer ?
#
loop_
_entity_poly.entity_id
_entity_poly.type
_entity_poly.pdbx_seq_one_letter_code
_entity_poly.pdbx_strand_id
1 'polypeptide(L)'
;MSCKQENLAVETLVVPGNINIDIASAKAGDERRLMLSDNPETLTQEILTEPFSTLWHDVVVTSKRSMKHRIFGWHYNRTGAPVRIGVTIENKDEEQIEVRHIERDLKLSPSTGHWIIDVGQCLAKSCVGGTLDRIKPVDPYKFGKRVSLIEEFIVEDDVLAGFIYEFTVEHASGKGGQNYEIRTVVSKVEDKNLREITSAPIPPRPAPQAHPRGSWTFSETDATTPVYRVGQSANYRTCAGTKLTGEPPADLLFTADSSTLPASMTNRGQFGAVYQVNIPILNESSQEAVVRIRVNPRGGAFAGAALIDGKTYGIPLLRNNTQASPIADVTVPPGASSYSFKYMTAGSASTPLGIYVTTLT
;
A
#
# COMPACT_ATOMS: atom_id res chain seq x y z
N MET A 1 14.49 -11.59 -6.62
CA MET A 1 13.98 -11.15 -7.94
C MET A 1 12.52 -10.81 -7.76
N SER A 2 12.27 -9.53 -7.54
CA SER A 2 10.96 -8.90 -7.43
C SER A 2 10.03 -9.29 -8.59
N CYS A 3 8.73 -9.45 -8.29
CA CYS A 3 7.63 -9.45 -9.27
C CYS A 3 7.62 -10.58 -10.35
N LYS A 4 8.11 -11.78 -10.02
CA LYS A 4 8.05 -12.96 -10.92
C LYS A 4 6.83 -13.87 -10.70
N GLN A 5 5.97 -13.52 -9.76
CA GLN A 5 4.81 -14.30 -9.39
C GLN A 5 3.79 -14.36 -10.54
N GLU A 6 3.20 -15.54 -10.73
CA GLU A 6 2.16 -15.77 -11.73
C GLU A 6 0.92 -14.90 -11.45
N ASN A 7 0.19 -14.57 -12.51
CA ASN A 7 -1.11 -13.94 -12.37
C ASN A 7 -2.20 -15.01 -12.21
N LEU A 8 -3.21 -14.70 -11.43
CA LEU A 8 -4.48 -15.43 -11.45
C LEU A 8 -5.15 -15.26 -12.83
N ALA A 9 -6.07 -16.17 -13.13
CA ALA A 9 -6.84 -16.10 -14.37
C ALA A 9 -7.87 -14.96 -14.33
N VAL A 10 -8.22 -14.44 -15.50
CA VAL A 10 -9.39 -13.55 -15.67
C VAL A 10 -10.58 -14.41 -16.06
N GLU A 11 -11.67 -14.29 -15.32
CA GLU A 11 -12.96 -14.89 -15.63
C GLU A 11 -13.94 -13.81 -16.12
N THR A 12 -14.79 -14.14 -17.09
CA THR A 12 -15.96 -13.33 -17.42
C THR A 12 -17.11 -13.74 -16.51
N LEU A 13 -17.56 -12.80 -15.69
CA LEU A 13 -18.61 -13.03 -14.70
C LEU A 13 -19.30 -11.71 -14.37
N VAL A 14 -20.62 -11.67 -14.55
CA VAL A 14 -21.44 -10.53 -14.11
C VAL A 14 -21.87 -10.79 -12.67
N VAL A 15 -21.26 -10.08 -11.72
CA VAL A 15 -21.67 -10.16 -10.33
C VAL A 15 -22.96 -9.35 -10.12
N PRO A 16 -24.04 -9.93 -9.53
CA PRO A 16 -25.28 -9.20 -9.31
C PRO A 16 -25.06 -7.91 -8.50
N GLY A 17 -25.69 -6.81 -8.92
CA GLY A 17 -25.51 -5.51 -8.29
C GLY A 17 -26.19 -5.35 -6.92
N ASN A 18 -27.13 -6.23 -6.58
CA ASN A 18 -28.00 -6.15 -5.40
C ASN A 18 -27.52 -6.99 -4.21
N ILE A 19 -26.38 -7.68 -4.31
CA ILE A 19 -25.84 -8.56 -3.26
C ILE A 19 -24.64 -7.95 -2.52
N ASN A 20 -24.53 -6.62 -2.55
CA ASN A 20 -23.41 -5.91 -1.97
C ASN A 20 -23.55 -5.86 -0.46
N ILE A 21 -22.47 -6.13 0.23
CA ILE A 21 -22.44 -6.12 1.70
C ILE A 21 -21.19 -5.35 2.13
N ASP A 22 -21.32 -4.55 3.18
CA ASP A 22 -20.19 -3.85 3.77
C ASP A 22 -19.35 -4.78 4.65
N ILE A 23 -18.06 -4.50 4.77
CA ILE A 23 -17.18 -5.17 5.73
C ILE A 23 -17.72 -4.94 7.15
N ALA A 24 -17.76 -6.00 7.96
CA ALA A 24 -18.39 -5.97 9.27
C ALA A 24 -17.52 -5.22 10.29
N SER A 25 -16.23 -5.52 10.28
CA SER A 25 -15.26 -4.91 11.19
C SER A 25 -13.87 -4.93 10.58
N ALA A 26 -13.03 -3.99 11.00
CA ALA A 26 -11.62 -3.97 10.68
C ALA A 26 -10.81 -3.32 11.81
N LYS A 27 -9.51 -3.64 11.87
CA LYS A 27 -8.55 -3.04 12.80
C LYS A 27 -7.15 -3.00 12.16
N ALA A 28 -6.23 -2.28 12.78
CA ALA A 28 -4.81 -2.38 12.45
C ALA A 28 -4.32 -3.83 12.65
N GLY A 29 -3.65 -4.39 11.64
CA GLY A 29 -3.13 -5.76 11.65
C GLY A 29 -1.67 -5.89 12.10
N ASP A 30 -0.94 -4.77 12.18
CA ASP A 30 0.46 -4.75 12.60
C ASP A 30 0.86 -3.42 13.26
N GLU A 31 2.16 -3.29 13.58
CA GLU A 31 2.78 -2.06 14.11
C GLU A 31 3.87 -1.49 13.19
N ARG A 32 3.98 -1.94 11.94
CA ARG A 32 4.91 -1.34 10.97
C ARG A 32 4.30 -0.02 10.51
N ARG A 33 5.03 1.07 10.68
CA ARG A 33 4.55 2.39 10.24
C ARG A 33 4.47 2.45 8.72
N LEU A 34 3.42 3.07 8.19
CA LEU A 34 3.29 3.32 6.75
C LEU A 34 3.47 4.82 6.49
N MET A 35 4.43 5.18 5.65
CA MET A 35 4.58 6.51 5.06
C MET A 35 4.15 6.45 3.58
N LEU A 36 3.04 7.10 3.24
CA LEU A 36 2.55 7.23 1.87
C LEU A 36 2.96 8.58 1.29
N SER A 37 3.89 8.54 0.35
CA SER A 37 4.34 9.67 -0.47
C SER A 37 3.57 9.66 -1.79
N ASP A 38 2.28 9.98 -1.71
CA ASP A 38 1.33 10.10 -2.83
C ASP A 38 1.03 8.84 -3.68
N ASN A 39 -0.08 8.87 -4.44
CA ASN A 39 -0.50 7.83 -5.40
C ASN A 39 -1.57 8.26 -6.43
N PRO A 40 -1.18 8.57 -7.69
CA PRO A 40 0.08 9.23 -8.07
C PRO A 40 0.09 10.71 -7.71
N GLU A 41 1.26 11.29 -7.44
CA GLU A 41 1.48 12.74 -7.59
C GLU A 41 2.20 13.03 -8.90
N THR A 42 1.66 13.92 -9.72
CA THR A 42 2.36 14.39 -10.94
C THR A 42 3.27 15.55 -10.56
N LEU A 43 4.58 15.38 -10.68
CA LEU A 43 5.57 16.42 -10.41
C LEU A 43 5.68 17.34 -11.62
N THR A 44 5.13 18.55 -11.52
CA THR A 44 5.23 19.59 -12.56
C THR A 44 6.03 20.79 -12.05
N GLN A 45 6.36 21.74 -12.93
CA GLN A 45 7.02 23.00 -12.51
C GLN A 45 6.12 23.84 -11.59
N GLU A 46 4.80 23.69 -11.65
CA GLU A 46 3.85 24.38 -10.77
C GLU A 46 3.72 23.71 -9.39
N ILE A 47 4.11 22.44 -9.26
CA ILE A 47 4.09 21.71 -7.98
C ILE A 47 5.43 21.83 -7.29
N LEU A 48 6.50 21.59 -8.03
CA LEU A 48 7.87 21.76 -7.59
C LEU A 48 8.35 23.17 -7.94
N THR A 49 7.82 24.17 -7.25
CA THR A 49 8.20 25.58 -7.48
C THR A 49 9.66 25.82 -7.09
N GLU A 50 10.11 25.19 -6.03
CA GLU A 50 11.50 25.24 -5.57
C GLU A 50 12.42 24.30 -6.38
N PRO A 51 13.73 24.56 -6.47
CA PRO A 51 14.69 23.67 -7.15
C PRO A 51 14.79 22.27 -6.51
N PHE A 52 14.43 22.15 -5.23
CA PHE A 52 14.38 20.91 -4.48
C PHE A 52 13.36 21.02 -3.36
N SER A 53 12.77 19.90 -2.94
CA SER A 53 11.74 19.88 -1.91
C SER A 53 11.62 18.51 -1.24
N THR A 54 11.06 18.48 -0.03
CA THR A 54 10.52 17.26 0.57
C THR A 54 9.18 16.94 -0.09
N LEU A 55 9.03 15.72 -0.63
CA LEU A 55 7.75 15.23 -1.16
C LEU A 55 6.82 14.90 0.00
N TRP A 56 7.21 13.98 0.88
CA TRP A 56 6.51 13.67 2.12
C TRP A 56 7.50 13.23 3.22
N HIS A 57 7.00 13.13 4.45
CA HIS A 57 7.81 12.72 5.59
C HIS A 57 7.05 11.90 6.63
N ASP A 58 7.79 11.21 7.50
CA ASP A 58 7.31 10.61 8.73
C ASP A 58 8.16 11.09 9.91
N VAL A 59 7.52 11.62 10.95
CA VAL A 59 8.18 12.13 12.16
C VAL A 59 7.94 11.15 13.29
N VAL A 60 9.02 10.64 13.88
CA VAL A 60 8.95 9.61 14.89
C VAL A 60 9.61 10.07 16.16
N VAL A 61 8.82 10.12 17.23
CA VAL A 61 9.30 10.28 18.60
C VAL A 61 8.78 9.09 19.40
N THR A 62 9.67 8.22 19.88
CA THR A 62 9.27 6.97 20.53
C THR A 62 10.25 6.51 21.59
N SER A 63 9.75 5.80 22.61
CA SER A 63 10.58 5.05 23.56
C SER A 63 10.86 3.62 23.11
N LYS A 64 10.24 3.15 22.01
CA LYS A 64 10.46 1.80 21.49
C LYS A 64 11.91 1.66 21.00
N ARG A 65 12.51 0.51 21.30
CA ARG A 65 13.89 0.18 20.87
C ARG A 65 14.02 -0.03 19.36
N SER A 66 12.97 -0.53 18.73
CA SER A 66 12.95 -0.94 17.33
C SER A 66 11.61 -0.56 16.71
N MET A 67 11.65 0.03 15.51
CA MET A 67 10.50 0.48 14.76
C MET A 67 10.62 -0.01 13.32
N LYS A 68 9.58 -0.68 12.82
CA LYS A 68 9.51 -1.09 11.42
C LYS A 68 8.80 -0.01 10.61
N HIS A 69 9.26 0.18 9.38
CA HIS A 69 8.74 1.17 8.45
C HIS A 69 8.46 0.55 7.10
N ARG A 70 7.39 1.05 6.45
CA ARG A 70 7.14 0.91 5.03
C ARG A 70 6.97 2.29 4.43
N ILE A 71 7.72 2.59 3.38
CA ILE A 71 7.47 3.74 2.52
C ILE A 71 6.78 3.21 1.26
N PHE A 72 5.68 3.81 0.86
CA PHE A 72 5.12 3.66 -0.49
C PHE A 72 5.16 5.03 -1.16
N GLY A 73 5.77 5.11 -2.35
CA GLY A 73 5.79 6.34 -3.13
C GLY A 73 5.41 6.09 -4.58
N TRP A 74 4.77 7.08 -5.18
CA TRP A 74 4.27 6.99 -6.54
C TRP A 74 4.22 8.38 -7.19
N HIS A 75 5.24 8.70 -7.96
CA HIS A 75 5.47 10.03 -8.50
C HIS A 75 5.67 9.98 -10.01
N TYR A 76 4.97 10.85 -10.74
CA TYR A 76 5.07 10.97 -12.19
C TYR A 76 5.80 12.25 -12.57
N ASN A 77 6.99 12.15 -13.15
CA ASN A 77 7.76 13.33 -13.52
C ASN A 77 7.22 13.94 -14.83
N ARG A 78 6.79 15.20 -14.74
CA ARG A 78 6.34 16.06 -15.85
C ARG A 78 6.92 17.46 -15.70
N THR A 79 8.14 17.56 -15.19
CA THR A 79 8.83 18.83 -15.03
C THR A 79 9.49 19.32 -16.32
N GLY A 80 9.55 18.49 -17.37
CA GLY A 80 10.25 18.78 -18.63
C GLY A 80 11.75 18.47 -18.59
N ALA A 81 12.24 17.90 -17.49
CA ALA A 81 13.63 17.48 -17.31
C ALA A 81 13.72 16.31 -16.30
N PRO A 82 14.83 15.58 -16.24
CA PRO A 82 15.02 14.54 -15.24
C PRO A 82 15.07 15.13 -13.83
N VAL A 83 14.55 14.38 -12.84
CA VAL A 83 14.63 14.73 -11.42
C VAL A 83 15.31 13.60 -10.63
N ARG A 84 15.99 13.96 -9.54
CA ARG A 84 16.52 12.98 -8.58
C ARG A 84 15.56 12.85 -7.42
N ILE A 85 15.13 11.62 -7.12
CA ILE A 85 14.34 11.30 -5.93
C ILE A 85 15.22 10.50 -4.98
N GLY A 86 15.09 10.74 -3.67
CA GLY A 86 15.81 9.99 -2.65
C GLY A 86 14.99 9.76 -1.38
N VAL A 87 15.43 8.77 -0.61
CA VAL A 87 14.92 8.50 0.73
C VAL A 87 16.00 8.84 1.75
N THR A 88 15.70 9.79 2.63
CA THR A 88 16.61 10.20 3.71
C THR A 88 16.02 9.88 5.07
N ILE A 89 16.90 9.72 6.06
CA ILE A 89 16.55 9.64 7.47
C ILE A 89 17.45 10.60 8.26
N GLU A 90 16.82 11.49 9.00
CA GLU A 90 17.47 12.43 9.89
C GLU A 90 17.34 11.94 11.33
N ASN A 91 18.45 11.62 11.97
CA ASN A 91 18.48 11.43 13.41
C ASN A 91 18.62 12.79 14.08
N LYS A 92 17.67 13.14 14.97
CA LYS A 92 17.66 14.42 15.70
C LYS A 92 18.39 14.32 17.03
N ASP A 93 18.67 13.11 17.51
CA ASP A 93 19.35 12.82 18.77
C ASP A 93 20.85 12.57 18.55
N GLU A 94 21.66 12.79 19.60
CA GLU A 94 23.10 12.50 19.58
C GLU A 94 23.37 10.99 19.65
N GLU A 95 22.52 10.23 20.36
CA GLU A 95 22.60 8.77 20.40
C GLU A 95 22.45 8.16 19.00
N GLN A 96 23.21 7.10 18.75
CA GLN A 96 23.21 6.47 17.45
C GLN A 96 21.95 5.64 17.22
N ILE A 97 21.32 5.82 16.05
CA ILE A 97 20.36 4.89 15.48
C ILE A 97 21.04 3.96 14.48
N GLU A 98 20.39 2.85 14.19
CA GLU A 98 20.80 1.87 13.20
C GLU A 98 19.63 1.50 12.28
N VAL A 99 19.84 1.60 10.98
CA VAL A 99 18.85 1.25 9.95
C VAL A 99 19.19 -0.14 9.40
N ARG A 100 18.36 -1.13 9.73
CA ARG A 100 18.57 -2.54 9.36
C ARG A 100 17.51 -3.03 8.39
N HIS A 101 17.79 -4.19 7.78
CA HIS A 101 16.84 -4.94 6.95
C HIS A 101 16.25 -4.10 5.81
N ILE A 102 17.10 -3.31 5.15
CA ILE A 102 16.67 -2.42 4.07
C ILE A 102 16.38 -3.26 2.83
N GLU A 103 15.11 -3.34 2.51
CA GLU A 103 14.56 -4.06 1.37
C GLU A 103 13.71 -3.11 0.56
N ARG A 104 13.81 -3.17 -0.77
CA ARG A 104 13.06 -2.27 -1.65
C ARG A 104 12.64 -2.94 -2.95
N ASP A 105 11.61 -2.40 -3.56
CA ASP A 105 11.32 -2.58 -4.97
C ASP A 105 11.04 -1.21 -5.59
N LEU A 106 11.59 -0.97 -6.78
CA LEU A 106 11.48 0.30 -7.51
C LEU A 106 11.20 -0.05 -8.97
N LYS A 107 10.15 0.56 -9.52
CA LYS A 107 9.78 0.44 -10.92
C LYS A 107 9.70 1.82 -11.53
N LEU A 108 10.33 1.96 -12.68
CA LEU A 108 10.24 3.13 -13.54
C LEU A 108 9.50 2.71 -14.81
N SER A 109 8.49 3.46 -15.21
CA SER A 109 7.69 3.16 -16.40
C SER A 109 7.33 4.45 -17.13
N PRO A 110 7.59 4.55 -18.45
CA PRO A 110 7.21 5.72 -19.24
C PRO A 110 5.67 5.85 -19.31
N SER A 111 5.17 7.00 -19.74
CA SER A 111 3.73 7.26 -19.92
C SER A 111 3.02 6.29 -20.87
N THR A 112 3.76 5.66 -21.79
CA THR A 112 3.26 4.64 -22.71
C THR A 112 3.08 3.26 -22.05
N GLY A 113 3.56 3.08 -20.82
CA GLY A 113 3.43 1.83 -20.06
C GLY A 113 2.07 1.68 -19.37
N HIS A 114 1.76 0.47 -18.93
CA HIS A 114 0.57 0.17 -18.15
C HIS A 114 0.88 0.29 -16.66
N TRP A 115 0.93 1.52 -16.12
CA TRP A 115 1.38 1.79 -14.75
C TRP A 115 0.70 0.94 -13.66
N ILE A 116 -0.59 0.66 -13.78
CA ILE A 116 -1.31 -0.22 -12.84
C ILE A 116 -0.66 -1.62 -12.77
N ILE A 117 -0.18 -2.15 -13.89
CA ILE A 117 0.45 -3.47 -13.99
C ILE A 117 1.96 -3.41 -13.84
N ASP A 118 2.63 -2.63 -14.69
CA ASP A 118 4.09 -2.60 -14.82
C ASP A 118 4.77 -2.08 -13.55
N VAL A 119 4.07 -1.19 -12.82
CA VAL A 119 4.53 -0.61 -11.55
C VAL A 119 3.70 -1.16 -10.40
N GLY A 120 2.39 -0.93 -10.41
CA GLY A 120 1.51 -1.14 -9.26
C GLY A 120 1.38 -2.60 -8.82
N GLN A 121 0.99 -3.47 -9.75
CA GLN A 121 0.87 -4.90 -9.47
C GLN A 121 2.23 -5.48 -9.08
N CYS A 122 3.30 -4.97 -9.69
CA CYS A 122 4.65 -5.43 -9.48
C CYS A 122 5.13 -5.18 -8.05
N LEU A 123 4.95 -3.95 -7.56
CA LEU A 123 5.23 -3.58 -6.16
C LEU A 123 4.34 -4.36 -5.19
N ALA A 124 3.04 -4.51 -5.50
CA ALA A 124 2.11 -5.27 -4.67
C ALA A 124 2.53 -6.74 -4.51
N LYS A 125 2.95 -7.39 -5.62
CA LYS A 125 3.47 -8.77 -5.60
C LYS A 125 4.71 -8.89 -4.73
N SER A 126 5.68 -8.00 -4.91
CA SER A 126 6.93 -8.04 -4.15
C SER A 126 6.70 -7.82 -2.66
N CYS A 127 5.82 -6.90 -2.29
CA CYS A 127 5.48 -6.60 -0.90
C CYS A 127 4.73 -7.78 -0.24
N VAL A 128 3.61 -8.21 -0.82
CA VAL A 128 2.78 -9.28 -0.25
C VAL A 128 3.51 -10.63 -0.23
N GLY A 129 4.39 -10.88 -1.21
CA GLY A 129 5.20 -12.09 -1.28
C GLY A 129 6.48 -12.07 -0.46
N GLY A 130 6.83 -10.95 0.19
CA GLY A 130 8.08 -10.83 0.92
C GLY A 130 9.32 -11.02 0.04
N THR A 131 9.25 -10.56 -1.22
CA THR A 131 10.33 -10.70 -2.21
C THR A 131 10.91 -9.35 -2.64
N LEU A 132 10.84 -8.34 -1.76
CA LEU A 132 11.56 -7.08 -1.93
C LEU A 132 13.07 -7.36 -2.03
N ASP A 133 13.78 -6.58 -2.84
CA ASP A 133 15.22 -6.78 -3.06
C ASP A 133 16.02 -6.10 -1.94
N ARG A 134 16.94 -6.84 -1.31
CA ARG A 134 17.84 -6.29 -0.28
C ARG A 134 18.84 -5.33 -0.91
N ILE A 135 18.99 -4.15 -0.31
CA ILE A 135 19.95 -3.14 -0.78
C ILE A 135 20.92 -2.75 0.34
N LYS A 136 22.06 -2.20 -0.07
CA LYS A 136 22.96 -1.48 0.83
C LYS A 136 22.63 0.01 0.72
N PRO A 137 22.49 0.73 1.85
CA PRO A 137 22.25 2.17 1.79
C PRO A 137 23.48 2.90 1.25
N VAL A 138 23.26 4.09 0.69
CA VAL A 138 24.34 4.96 0.19
C VAL A 138 25.25 5.40 1.34
N ASP A 139 24.66 5.80 2.46
CA ASP A 139 25.40 6.19 3.67
C ASP A 139 25.50 5.05 4.69
N PRO A 140 26.42 5.15 5.67
CA PRO A 140 26.50 4.19 6.78
C PRO A 140 25.16 4.03 7.50
N TYR A 141 24.75 2.77 7.70
CA TYR A 141 23.49 2.40 8.32
C TYR A 141 23.42 2.69 9.83
N LYS A 142 24.54 2.99 10.49
CA LYS A 142 24.61 3.37 11.92
C LYS A 142 25.17 4.77 12.06
N PHE A 143 24.44 5.67 12.72
CA PHE A 143 24.81 7.08 12.82
C PHE A 143 24.13 7.83 13.98
N GLY A 144 24.82 8.82 14.54
CA GLY A 144 24.28 9.79 15.51
C GLY A 144 23.56 10.93 14.81
N LYS A 145 23.59 12.14 15.37
CA LYS A 145 22.88 13.30 14.84
C LYS A 145 23.34 13.73 13.45
N ARG A 146 22.60 13.36 12.41
CA ARG A 146 22.80 13.78 11.01
C ARG A 146 21.65 13.31 10.13
N VAL A 147 21.63 13.83 8.90
CA VAL A 147 20.86 13.25 7.79
C VAL A 147 21.69 12.19 7.09
N SER A 148 21.08 11.02 6.85
CA SER A 148 21.68 9.89 6.14
C SER A 148 20.81 9.53 4.93
N LEU A 149 21.43 9.28 3.79
CA LEU A 149 20.77 8.86 2.55
C LEU A 149 20.69 7.33 2.48
N ILE A 150 19.48 6.80 2.30
CA ILE A 150 19.25 5.36 2.08
C ILE A 150 19.51 5.03 0.61
N GLU A 151 18.79 5.65 -0.30
CA GLU A 151 18.94 5.45 -1.75
C GLU A 151 18.51 6.72 -2.48
N GLU A 152 19.04 6.90 -3.68
CA GLU A 152 18.58 7.89 -4.65
C GLU A 152 18.55 7.28 -6.05
N PHE A 153 17.69 7.81 -6.90
CA PHE A 153 17.55 7.40 -8.29
C PHE A 153 17.06 8.57 -9.16
N ILE A 154 17.30 8.46 -10.47
CA ILE A 154 16.86 9.43 -11.45
C ILE A 154 15.51 8.99 -12.01
N VAL A 155 14.59 9.94 -12.17
CA VAL A 155 13.32 9.79 -12.87
C VAL A 155 13.34 10.74 -14.05
N GLU A 156 13.46 10.20 -15.26
CA GLU A 156 13.40 10.98 -16.50
C GLU A 156 12.06 11.71 -16.63
N ASP A 157 12.00 12.74 -17.49
CA ASP A 157 10.71 13.34 -17.85
C ASP A 157 9.79 12.29 -18.50
N ASP A 158 8.49 12.43 -18.28
CA ASP A 158 7.47 11.51 -18.78
C ASP A 158 7.59 10.06 -18.24
N VAL A 159 8.29 9.89 -17.11
CA VAL A 159 8.43 8.60 -16.41
C VAL A 159 7.76 8.64 -15.04
N LEU A 160 7.01 7.58 -14.76
CA LEU A 160 6.45 7.29 -13.46
C LEU A 160 7.39 6.41 -12.65
N ALA A 161 7.69 6.84 -11.44
CA ALA A 161 8.40 6.07 -10.44
C ALA A 161 7.43 5.58 -9.36
N GLY A 162 7.35 4.27 -9.17
CA GLY A 162 6.71 3.67 -8.01
C GLY A 162 7.73 2.88 -7.21
N PHE A 163 7.67 2.99 -5.88
CA PHE A 163 8.60 2.29 -5.00
C PHE A 163 7.98 1.89 -3.67
N ILE A 164 8.50 0.80 -3.12
CA ILE A 164 8.30 0.38 -1.74
C ILE A 164 9.66 0.22 -1.08
N TYR A 165 9.83 0.79 0.11
CA TYR A 165 10.95 0.49 1.01
C TYR A 165 10.39 -0.13 2.29
N GLU A 166 10.98 -1.22 2.75
CA GLU A 166 10.83 -1.69 4.13
C GLU A 166 12.19 -1.67 4.83
N PHE A 167 12.20 -1.23 6.08
CA PHE A 167 13.39 -1.26 6.92
C PHE A 167 13.00 -1.14 8.40
N THR A 168 13.96 -1.40 9.26
CA THR A 168 13.83 -1.25 10.71
C THR A 168 14.80 -0.18 11.20
N VAL A 169 14.33 0.75 12.02
CA VAL A 169 15.19 1.70 12.76
C VAL A 169 15.29 1.24 14.20
N GLU A 170 16.52 1.03 14.66
CA GLU A 170 16.84 0.54 16.00
C GLU A 170 17.74 1.49 16.76
N HIS A 171 17.60 1.49 18.08
CA HIS A 171 18.60 2.04 19.00
C HIS A 171 19.91 1.27 18.89
N ALA A 172 20.98 1.95 18.48
CA ALA A 172 22.31 1.36 18.35
C ALA A 172 23.18 1.56 19.60
N SER A 173 22.83 2.52 20.47
CA SER A 173 23.51 2.85 21.72
C SER A 173 22.61 3.72 22.61
N GLY A 174 22.76 3.65 23.94
CA GLY A 174 22.01 4.49 24.88
C GLY A 174 20.75 3.82 25.46
N LYS A 175 20.04 4.55 26.33
CA LYS A 175 18.76 4.14 26.96
C LYS A 175 17.60 5.11 26.70
N GLY A 176 17.83 6.13 25.86
CA GLY A 176 16.86 7.19 25.57
C GLY A 176 15.75 6.75 24.61
N GLY A 177 14.86 7.69 24.24
CA GLY A 177 13.95 7.52 23.11
C GLY A 177 14.66 7.68 21.76
N GLN A 178 13.96 7.42 20.66
CA GLN A 178 14.41 7.78 19.30
C GLN A 178 13.58 8.96 18.82
N ASN A 179 14.26 9.97 18.28
CA ASN A 179 13.69 11.09 17.57
C ASN A 179 14.32 11.20 16.19
N TYR A 180 13.58 10.82 15.16
CA TYR A 180 14.07 10.89 13.78
C TYR A 180 12.95 11.23 12.81
N GLU A 181 13.35 11.64 11.61
CA GLU A 181 12.44 11.96 10.52
C GLU A 181 12.88 11.27 9.24
N ILE A 182 11.97 10.51 8.63
CA ILE A 182 12.17 9.86 7.34
C ILE A 182 11.55 10.76 6.28
N ARG A 183 12.22 10.98 5.14
CA ARG A 183 11.70 11.82 4.05
C ARG A 183 11.86 11.13 2.71
N THR A 184 10.87 11.33 1.84
CA THR A 184 11.07 11.27 0.39
C THR A 184 11.37 12.69 -0.07
N VAL A 185 12.46 12.87 -0.81
CA VAL A 185 12.92 14.19 -1.29
C VAL A 185 13.14 14.17 -2.79
N VAL A 186 13.00 15.33 -3.43
CA VAL A 186 13.21 15.50 -4.87
C VAL A 186 14.09 16.71 -5.16
N SER A 187 14.91 16.62 -6.21
CA SER A 187 15.67 17.75 -6.75
C SER A 187 15.63 17.79 -8.27
N LYS A 188 15.46 19.00 -8.81
CA LYS A 188 15.64 19.36 -10.23
C LYS A 188 17.10 19.73 -10.55
N VAL A 189 17.98 19.74 -9.55
CA VAL A 189 19.38 20.16 -9.67
C VAL A 189 20.25 18.91 -9.65
N GLU A 190 21.00 18.69 -10.73
CA GLU A 190 21.72 17.43 -11.00
C GLU A 190 22.69 17.04 -9.89
N ASP A 191 23.45 18.00 -9.35
CA ASP A 191 24.51 17.78 -8.36
C ASP A 191 24.08 18.07 -6.90
N LYS A 192 22.78 18.34 -6.66
CA LYS A 192 22.30 18.64 -5.31
C LYS A 192 22.52 17.46 -4.35
N ASN A 193 23.15 17.74 -3.22
CA ASN A 193 23.21 16.79 -2.12
C ASN A 193 21.84 16.66 -1.45
N LEU A 194 21.16 15.52 -1.67
CA LEU A 194 19.80 15.29 -1.16
C LEU A 194 19.71 15.29 0.38
N ARG A 195 20.83 15.12 1.09
CA ARG A 195 20.90 15.19 2.56
C ARG A 195 20.60 16.57 3.12
N GLU A 196 20.75 17.61 2.30
CA GLU A 196 20.49 19.01 2.69
C GLU A 196 19.01 19.39 2.59
N ILE A 197 18.16 18.49 2.06
CA ILE A 197 16.73 18.74 1.89
C ILE A 197 16.02 18.32 3.18
N THR A 198 15.84 19.29 4.09
CA THR A 198 15.14 19.13 5.37
C THR A 198 13.93 20.05 5.49
N SER A 199 13.48 20.60 4.36
CA SER A 199 12.30 21.48 4.31
C SER A 199 11.03 20.73 4.70
N ALA A 200 9.99 21.49 5.06
CA ALA A 200 8.64 20.93 5.17
C ALA A 200 8.21 20.28 3.84
N PRO A 201 7.31 19.27 3.87
CA PRO A 201 6.72 18.70 2.67
C PRO A 201 6.03 19.76 1.81
N ILE A 202 6.01 19.54 0.49
CA ILE A 202 5.16 20.31 -0.42
C ILE A 202 3.70 20.24 0.04
N PRO A 203 2.93 21.32 -0.08
CA PRO A 203 1.55 21.36 0.40
C PRO A 203 0.67 20.40 -0.41
N PRO A 204 -0.34 19.74 0.21
CA PRO A 204 -1.27 18.89 -0.52
C PRO A 204 -2.07 19.71 -1.55
N ARG A 205 -2.41 19.07 -2.67
CA ARG A 205 -3.33 19.66 -3.65
C ARG A 205 -4.77 19.69 -3.08
N PRO A 206 -5.52 20.78 -3.28
CA PRO A 206 -6.94 20.78 -2.97
C PRO A 206 -7.71 19.87 -3.95
N ALA A 207 -8.92 19.48 -3.56
CA ALA A 207 -9.84 18.79 -4.45
C ALA A 207 -10.07 19.62 -5.74
N PRO A 208 -10.25 18.97 -6.92
CA PRO A 208 -10.40 17.52 -7.12
C PRO A 208 -9.06 16.78 -7.35
N GLN A 209 -7.92 17.46 -7.31
CA GLN A 209 -6.58 16.88 -7.57
C GLN A 209 -5.92 16.33 -6.28
N ALA A 210 -6.70 16.17 -5.22
CA ALA A 210 -6.22 15.65 -3.95
C ALA A 210 -5.81 14.18 -4.11
N HIS A 211 -4.55 13.88 -3.79
CA HIS A 211 -4.01 12.54 -3.78
C HIS A 211 -3.81 12.05 -2.32
N PRO A 212 -3.96 10.74 -2.06
CA PRO A 212 -3.71 10.20 -0.73
C PRO A 212 -2.25 10.33 -0.31
N ARG A 213 -1.99 10.87 0.88
CA ARG A 213 -0.64 11.00 1.46
C ARG A 213 -0.74 11.07 2.98
N GLY A 214 0.24 10.56 3.71
CA GLY A 214 0.13 10.52 5.17
C GLY A 214 1.06 9.51 5.81
N SER A 215 1.04 9.47 7.14
CA SER A 215 1.90 8.59 7.92
C SER A 215 1.08 7.94 9.04
N TRP A 216 1.02 6.62 9.08
CA TRP A 216 0.21 5.88 10.05
C TRP A 216 1.07 4.92 10.87
N THR A 217 0.61 4.57 12.08
CA THR A 217 1.34 3.68 13.01
C THR A 217 1.27 2.19 12.64
N PHE A 218 0.58 1.86 11.55
CA PHE A 218 0.36 0.50 11.04
C PHE A 218 0.36 0.51 9.51
N SER A 219 0.56 -0.66 8.90
CA SER A 219 0.65 -0.88 7.45
C SER A 219 -0.17 -2.08 6.99
N GLU A 220 -0.90 -2.74 7.91
CA GLU A 220 -1.81 -3.83 7.61
C GLU A 220 -3.22 -3.54 8.16
N THR A 221 -4.24 -4.02 7.45
CA THR A 221 -5.64 -4.03 7.90
C THR A 221 -6.08 -5.47 8.10
N ASP A 222 -6.55 -5.80 9.30
CA ASP A 222 -7.25 -7.06 9.57
C ASP A 222 -8.76 -6.82 9.50
N ALA A 223 -9.39 -7.27 8.42
CA ALA A 223 -10.82 -7.11 8.18
C ALA A 223 -11.56 -8.45 8.31
N THR A 224 -12.80 -8.38 8.81
CA THR A 224 -13.72 -9.52 8.87
C THR A 224 -15.00 -9.19 8.12
N THR A 225 -15.39 -10.07 7.20
CA THR A 225 -16.69 -9.96 6.52
C THR A 225 -17.82 -10.37 7.46
N PRO A 226 -19.08 -9.98 7.20
CA PRO A 226 -20.21 -10.71 7.76
C PRO A 226 -20.14 -12.20 7.42
N VAL A 227 -20.76 -13.04 8.27
CA VAL A 227 -20.79 -14.49 8.07
C VAL A 227 -21.42 -14.82 6.72
N TYR A 228 -20.69 -15.54 5.88
CA TYR A 228 -21.23 -16.15 4.67
C TYR A 228 -21.97 -17.43 5.05
N ARG A 229 -23.26 -17.54 4.68
CA ARG A 229 -24.05 -18.76 4.87
C ARG A 229 -24.06 -19.56 3.58
N VAL A 230 -23.71 -20.84 3.66
CA VAL A 230 -23.70 -21.75 2.50
C VAL A 230 -25.07 -21.76 1.82
N GLY A 231 -25.08 -21.75 0.48
CA GLY A 231 -26.26 -21.61 -0.37
C GLY A 231 -26.61 -20.16 -0.73
N GLN A 232 -25.98 -19.16 -0.12
CA GLN A 232 -26.20 -17.74 -0.45
C GLN A 232 -25.20 -17.21 -1.49
N SER A 233 -25.36 -15.96 -1.90
CA SER A 233 -24.38 -15.18 -2.66
C SER A 233 -24.12 -13.86 -1.95
N ALA A 234 -22.86 -13.48 -1.82
CA ALA A 234 -22.44 -12.23 -1.16
C ALA A 234 -21.30 -11.56 -1.92
N ASN A 235 -21.34 -10.23 -2.04
CA ASN A 235 -20.20 -9.46 -2.56
C ASN A 235 -19.78 -8.40 -1.54
N TYR A 236 -18.71 -8.70 -0.78
CA TYR A 236 -18.21 -7.83 0.27
C TYR A 236 -17.33 -6.72 -0.30
N ARG A 237 -17.63 -5.46 0.01
CA ARG A 237 -16.92 -4.29 -0.54
C ARG A 237 -15.80 -3.85 0.39
N THR A 238 -14.54 -4.09 0.00
CA THR A 238 -13.38 -3.57 0.73
C THR A 238 -12.96 -2.18 0.24
N CYS A 239 -12.41 -1.36 1.13
CA CYS A 239 -11.92 -0.02 0.82
C CYS A 239 -12.99 0.86 0.15
N ALA A 240 -14.25 0.71 0.57
CA ALA A 240 -15.36 1.50 0.06
C ALA A 240 -15.22 2.96 0.50
N GLY A 241 -15.70 3.91 -0.32
CA GLY A 241 -15.72 5.31 0.10
C GLY A 241 -16.77 5.63 1.15
N THR A 242 -17.85 4.84 1.18
CA THR A 242 -18.99 5.01 2.07
C THR A 242 -19.73 3.67 2.17
N LYS A 243 -20.31 3.37 3.34
CA LYS A 243 -21.25 2.25 3.50
C LYS A 243 -22.47 2.44 2.61
N LEU A 244 -23.20 1.35 2.40
CA LEU A 244 -24.48 1.39 1.68
C LEU A 244 -25.52 2.27 2.40
N THR A 245 -25.36 2.46 3.71
CA THR A 245 -26.19 3.32 4.56
C THR A 245 -25.81 4.81 4.51
N GLY A 246 -24.69 5.17 3.86
CA GLY A 246 -24.15 6.54 3.86
C GLY A 246 -23.16 6.84 5.00
N GLU A 247 -22.97 5.92 5.94
CA GLU A 247 -22.00 6.05 7.04
C GLU A 247 -20.54 5.75 6.61
N PRO A 248 -19.54 6.14 7.42
CA PRO A 248 -18.16 5.70 7.22
C PRO A 248 -18.02 4.16 7.23
N PRO A 249 -17.25 3.56 6.31
CA PRO A 249 -17.00 2.12 6.29
C PRO A 249 -16.10 1.67 7.45
N ALA A 250 -16.28 0.41 7.87
CA ALA A 250 -15.55 -0.14 9.02
C ALA A 250 -14.04 -0.26 8.77
N ASP A 251 -13.64 -0.42 7.52
CA ASP A 251 -12.25 -0.54 7.07
C ASP A 251 -11.65 0.78 6.56
N LEU A 252 -12.28 1.93 6.84
CA LEU A 252 -11.69 3.24 6.61
C LEU A 252 -10.73 3.62 7.75
N LEU A 253 -9.58 2.93 7.82
CA LEU A 253 -8.61 3.09 8.91
C LEU A 253 -7.55 4.17 8.65
N PHE A 254 -7.15 4.36 7.39
CA PHE A 254 -6.10 5.30 6.98
C PHE A 254 -6.68 6.68 6.64
N THR A 255 -7.28 7.35 7.62
CA THR A 255 -7.85 8.70 7.46
C THR A 255 -6.81 9.78 7.71
N ALA A 256 -7.10 11.01 7.27
CA ALA A 256 -6.33 12.18 7.65
C ALA A 256 -6.24 12.33 9.18
N ASP A 257 -7.36 12.11 9.89
CA ASP A 257 -7.45 12.23 11.35
C ASP A 257 -6.67 11.16 12.11
N SER A 258 -6.51 9.96 11.54
CA SER A 258 -5.73 8.87 12.16
C SER A 258 -4.24 8.90 11.80
N SER A 259 -3.84 9.78 10.87
CA SER A 259 -2.44 10.00 10.53
C SER A 259 -1.70 10.68 11.67
N THR A 260 -0.40 10.42 11.80
CA THR A 260 0.46 11.03 12.84
C THR A 260 0.90 12.45 12.49
N LEU A 261 0.51 12.98 11.33
CA LEU A 261 0.95 14.27 10.83
C LEU A 261 -0.21 15.15 10.33
N PRO A 262 -0.17 16.47 10.55
CA PRO A 262 -1.12 17.40 9.96
C PRO A 262 -0.98 17.42 8.43
N ALA A 263 -2.00 17.95 7.73
CA ALA A 263 -2.06 18.04 6.27
C ALA A 263 -2.01 16.69 5.53
N SER A 264 -2.21 15.59 6.25
CA SER A 264 -2.41 14.26 5.66
C SER A 264 -3.75 14.18 4.92
N MET A 265 -3.80 13.33 3.90
CA MET A 265 -4.96 13.06 3.06
C MET A 265 -5.33 11.59 3.15
N THR A 266 -6.61 11.31 3.36
CA THR A 266 -7.14 9.95 3.55
C THR A 266 -6.71 8.97 2.43
N ASN A 267 -6.07 7.87 2.83
CA ASN A 267 -5.72 6.73 1.97
C ASN A 267 -6.84 5.69 1.94
N ARG A 268 -7.96 6.09 1.33
CA ARG A 268 -9.14 5.23 1.17
C ARG A 268 -8.81 3.91 0.45
N GLY A 269 -7.95 3.96 -0.57
CA GLY A 269 -7.56 2.78 -1.33
C GLY A 269 -6.63 1.83 -0.58
N GLN A 270 -6.14 2.25 0.59
CA GLN A 270 -5.13 1.56 1.39
C GLN A 270 -3.87 1.22 0.56
N PHE A 271 -3.45 2.15 -0.30
CA PHE A 271 -2.23 1.99 -1.09
C PHE A 271 -1.01 1.89 -0.16
N GLY A 272 -0.06 1.00 -0.48
CA GLY A 272 1.06 0.70 0.41
C GLY A 272 0.74 -0.23 1.58
N ALA A 273 -0.54 -0.52 1.85
CA ALA A 273 -0.94 -1.40 2.94
C ALA A 273 -1.29 -2.82 2.45
N VAL A 274 -1.12 -3.81 3.34
CA VAL A 274 -1.60 -5.18 3.11
C VAL A 274 -2.95 -5.35 3.80
N TYR A 275 -3.95 -5.82 3.06
CA TYR A 275 -5.30 -6.04 3.55
C TYR A 275 -5.52 -7.54 3.76
N GLN A 276 -5.66 -7.96 5.02
CA GLN A 276 -6.03 -9.31 5.38
C GLN A 276 -7.55 -9.43 5.48
N VAL A 277 -8.11 -10.37 4.72
CA VAL A 277 -9.53 -10.69 4.73
C VAL A 277 -9.73 -11.98 5.53
N ASN A 278 -10.62 -11.95 6.50
CA ASN A 278 -11.19 -13.14 7.13
C ASN A 278 -12.68 -13.26 6.78
N ILE A 279 -13.06 -14.42 6.23
CA ILE A 279 -14.43 -14.74 5.84
C ILE A 279 -14.95 -15.85 6.75
N PRO A 280 -15.76 -15.54 7.77
CA PRO A 280 -16.47 -16.55 8.52
C PRO A 280 -17.51 -17.24 7.62
N ILE A 281 -17.54 -18.57 7.64
CA ILE A 281 -18.46 -19.38 6.83
C ILE A 281 -19.28 -20.27 7.75
N LEU A 282 -20.58 -20.37 7.49
CA LEU A 282 -21.49 -21.27 8.19
C LEU A 282 -22.19 -22.19 7.20
N ASN A 283 -21.96 -23.49 7.33
CA ASN A 283 -22.67 -24.54 6.62
C ASN A 283 -23.72 -25.18 7.55
N GLU A 284 -24.99 -24.84 7.34
CA GLU A 284 -26.08 -25.38 8.16
C GLU A 284 -26.60 -26.73 7.66
N SER A 285 -26.05 -27.24 6.55
CA SER A 285 -26.41 -28.56 6.02
C SER A 285 -25.65 -29.68 6.74
N SER A 286 -26.11 -30.92 6.57
CA SER A 286 -25.44 -32.11 7.10
C SER A 286 -24.34 -32.65 6.18
N GLN A 287 -24.10 -32.01 5.02
CA GLN A 287 -23.13 -32.45 4.02
C GLN A 287 -22.04 -31.40 3.83
N GLU A 288 -20.89 -31.82 3.31
CA GLU A 288 -19.87 -30.88 2.86
C GLU A 288 -20.39 -30.06 1.67
N ALA A 289 -19.93 -28.82 1.57
CA ALA A 289 -20.20 -27.94 0.44
C ALA A 289 -18.90 -27.33 -0.08
N VAL A 290 -18.89 -26.85 -1.33
CA VAL A 290 -17.75 -26.11 -1.88
C VAL A 290 -18.12 -24.63 -2.00
N VAL A 291 -17.38 -23.78 -1.30
CA VAL A 291 -17.53 -22.33 -1.34
C VAL A 291 -16.47 -21.76 -2.27
N ARG A 292 -16.91 -21.06 -3.32
CA ARG A 292 -16.05 -20.39 -4.29
C ARG A 292 -15.93 -18.91 -3.96
N ILE A 293 -14.68 -18.45 -3.87
CA ILE A 293 -14.29 -17.08 -3.55
C ILE A 293 -13.59 -16.47 -4.76
N ARG A 294 -14.04 -15.28 -5.15
CA ARG A 294 -13.46 -14.49 -6.24
C ARG A 294 -13.30 -13.05 -5.81
N VAL A 295 -12.49 -12.31 -6.56
CA VAL A 295 -12.41 -10.86 -6.47
C VAL A 295 -12.86 -10.20 -7.76
N ASN A 296 -13.55 -9.07 -7.65
CA ASN A 296 -14.05 -8.32 -8.80
C ASN A 296 -14.04 -6.80 -8.54
N PRO A 297 -13.72 -5.96 -9.53
CA PRO A 297 -13.67 -4.51 -9.32
C PRO A 297 -15.07 -3.90 -9.21
N ARG A 298 -15.19 -2.83 -8.42
CA ARG A 298 -16.46 -2.11 -8.21
C ARG A 298 -16.43 -0.62 -8.49
N GLY A 299 -15.25 -0.03 -8.63
CA GLY A 299 -15.07 1.41 -8.88
C GLY A 299 -14.40 1.78 -10.20
N GLY A 300 -14.01 0.80 -11.03
CA GLY A 300 -13.22 1.03 -12.24
C GLY A 300 -12.23 -0.11 -12.47
N ALA A 301 -11.11 0.16 -13.13
CA ALA A 301 -10.08 -0.85 -13.34
C ALA A 301 -9.33 -1.16 -12.04
N PHE A 302 -9.11 -2.43 -11.73
CA PHE A 302 -8.38 -2.91 -10.56
C PHE A 302 -7.25 -3.85 -10.96
N ALA A 303 -6.13 -3.77 -10.26
CA ALA A 303 -5.13 -4.82 -10.19
C ALA A 303 -4.52 -4.83 -8.79
N GLY A 304 -3.77 -5.88 -8.47
CA GLY A 304 -3.09 -6.01 -7.18
C GLY A 304 -2.35 -7.32 -7.07
N ALA A 305 -2.08 -7.75 -5.84
CA ALA A 305 -1.54 -9.07 -5.57
C ALA A 305 -2.28 -9.71 -4.40
N ALA A 306 -2.34 -11.04 -4.37
CA ALA A 306 -2.93 -11.81 -3.29
C ALA A 306 -1.94 -12.87 -2.78
N LEU A 307 -1.89 -13.07 -1.47
CA LEU A 307 -1.27 -14.24 -0.83
C LEU A 307 -2.38 -15.21 -0.47
N ILE A 308 -2.37 -16.34 -1.15
CA ILE A 308 -3.41 -17.38 -1.10
C ILE A 308 -2.69 -18.66 -0.70
N ASP A 309 -3.04 -19.21 0.46
CA ASP A 309 -2.47 -20.46 0.98
C ASP A 309 -0.93 -20.50 0.94
N GLY A 310 -0.29 -19.38 1.30
CA GLY A 310 1.17 -19.25 1.33
C GLY A 310 1.84 -19.00 -0.03
N LYS A 311 1.10 -18.96 -1.14
CA LYS A 311 1.61 -18.60 -2.47
C LYS A 311 1.08 -17.24 -2.92
N THR A 312 1.98 -16.41 -3.44
CA THR A 312 1.63 -15.08 -3.95
C THR A 312 1.29 -15.15 -5.43
N TYR A 313 0.22 -14.44 -5.81
CA TYR A 313 -0.22 -14.27 -7.19
C TYR A 313 -0.52 -12.81 -7.48
N GLY A 314 -0.41 -12.41 -8.75
CA GLY A 314 -1.00 -11.15 -9.20
C GLY A 314 -2.50 -11.29 -9.42
N ILE A 315 -3.29 -10.36 -8.90
CA ILE A 315 -4.66 -10.14 -9.38
C ILE A 315 -4.52 -9.37 -10.70
N PRO A 316 -4.88 -9.98 -11.85
CA PRO A 316 -4.69 -9.37 -13.17
C PRO A 316 -5.45 -8.05 -13.31
N LEU A 317 -5.22 -7.32 -14.40
CA LEU A 317 -6.03 -6.14 -14.70
C LEU A 317 -7.49 -6.54 -14.97
N LEU A 318 -8.35 -6.31 -13.98
CA LEU A 318 -9.80 -6.43 -14.10
C LEU A 318 -10.35 -5.04 -14.48
N ARG A 319 -10.84 -4.89 -15.70
CA ARG A 319 -11.22 -3.59 -16.29
C ARG A 319 -12.54 -3.05 -15.76
N ASN A 320 -13.47 -3.93 -15.41
CA ASN A 320 -14.82 -3.56 -14.97
C ASN A 320 -15.50 -4.72 -14.21
N ASN A 321 -16.72 -4.47 -13.74
CA ASN A 321 -17.51 -5.40 -12.93
C ASN A 321 -18.03 -6.65 -13.66
N THR A 322 -17.72 -6.84 -14.94
CA THR A 322 -18.01 -8.08 -15.69
C THR A 322 -16.82 -9.05 -15.70
N GLN A 323 -15.73 -8.68 -15.01
CA GLN A 323 -14.54 -9.51 -14.86
C GLN A 323 -14.33 -9.85 -13.39
N ALA A 324 -13.86 -11.06 -13.15
CA ALA A 324 -13.46 -11.55 -11.84
C ALA A 324 -12.16 -12.33 -11.92
N SER A 325 -11.55 -12.59 -10.77
CA SER A 325 -10.40 -13.46 -10.64
C SER A 325 -10.66 -14.46 -9.52
N PRO A 326 -10.37 -15.76 -9.71
CA PRO A 326 -10.55 -16.76 -8.66
C PRO A 326 -9.53 -16.56 -7.55
N ILE A 327 -9.97 -16.74 -6.30
CA ILE A 327 -9.09 -16.78 -5.12
C ILE A 327 -8.96 -18.22 -4.64
N ALA A 328 -10.08 -18.86 -4.32
CA ALA A 328 -10.09 -20.23 -3.80
C ALA A 328 -11.46 -20.89 -3.97
N ASP A 329 -11.41 -22.23 -4.07
CA ASP A 329 -12.54 -23.11 -3.84
C ASP A 329 -12.27 -23.86 -2.54
N VAL A 330 -13.12 -23.65 -1.53
CA VAL A 330 -12.91 -24.16 -0.18
C VAL A 330 -13.97 -25.21 0.12
N THR A 331 -13.54 -26.43 0.47
CA THR A 331 -14.47 -27.45 0.97
C THR A 331 -14.79 -27.13 2.43
N VAL A 332 -16.07 -26.97 2.74
CA VAL A 332 -16.54 -26.58 4.08
C VAL A 332 -17.41 -27.68 4.69
N PRO A 333 -17.01 -28.24 5.86
CA PRO A 333 -17.81 -29.25 6.56
C PRO A 333 -19.08 -28.64 7.17
N PRO A 334 -20.04 -29.47 7.62
CA PRO A 334 -21.15 -29.02 8.46
C PRO A 334 -20.66 -28.21 9.66
N GLY A 335 -21.31 -27.07 9.94
CA GLY A 335 -20.99 -26.16 11.03
C GLY A 335 -20.18 -24.93 10.62
N ALA A 336 -19.45 -24.36 11.57
CA ALA A 336 -18.68 -23.14 11.38
C ALA A 336 -17.29 -23.44 10.80
N SER A 337 -16.84 -22.59 9.88
CA SER A 337 -15.52 -22.61 9.26
C SER A 337 -15.08 -21.18 8.94
N SER A 338 -13.86 -21.00 8.46
CA SER A 338 -13.42 -19.72 7.93
C SER A 338 -12.40 -19.91 6.81
N TYR A 339 -12.29 -18.88 5.97
CA TYR A 339 -11.22 -18.78 5.00
C TYR A 339 -10.57 -17.40 5.11
N SER A 340 -9.26 -17.34 4.91
CA SER A 340 -8.51 -16.09 4.97
C SER A 340 -7.49 -16.00 3.86
N PHE A 341 -7.29 -14.79 3.35
CA PHE A 341 -6.22 -14.47 2.40
C PHE A 341 -5.79 -13.02 2.61
N LYS A 342 -4.60 -12.67 2.12
CA LYS A 342 -4.14 -11.27 2.09
C LYS A 342 -4.15 -10.76 0.67
N TYR A 343 -4.37 -9.46 0.49
CA TYR A 343 -4.12 -8.80 -0.78
C TYR A 343 -3.53 -7.40 -0.58
N MET A 344 -2.96 -6.85 -1.64
CA MET A 344 -2.52 -5.46 -1.70
C MET A 344 -3.00 -4.84 -3.01
N THR A 345 -3.59 -3.65 -2.90
CA THR A 345 -4.06 -2.84 -4.02
C THR A 345 -2.86 -2.29 -4.81
N ALA A 346 -2.86 -2.43 -6.13
CA ALA A 346 -1.87 -1.78 -6.98
C ALA A 346 -2.04 -0.25 -6.94
N GLY A 347 -0.95 0.50 -7.07
CA GLY A 347 -1.04 1.95 -7.24
C GLY A 347 -1.90 2.33 -8.45
N SER A 348 -2.60 3.47 -8.36
CA SER A 348 -3.61 3.92 -9.34
C SER A 348 -4.81 2.99 -9.59
N ALA A 349 -4.96 1.86 -8.88
CA ALA A 349 -6.14 1.00 -9.02
C ALA A 349 -7.40 1.65 -8.41
N SER A 350 -8.56 1.35 -8.98
CA SER A 350 -9.85 1.82 -8.50
C SER A 350 -10.37 0.94 -7.36
N THR A 351 -10.91 1.56 -6.31
CA THR A 351 -11.61 0.87 -5.22
C THR A 351 -13.10 1.27 -5.20
N PRO A 352 -14.02 0.48 -4.60
CA PRO A 352 -13.79 -0.74 -3.83
C PRO A 352 -13.39 -1.97 -4.68
N LEU A 353 -12.75 -2.94 -4.03
CA LEU A 353 -12.66 -4.32 -4.52
C LEU A 353 -13.83 -5.11 -3.91
N GLY A 354 -14.50 -5.91 -4.72
CA GLY A 354 -15.51 -6.86 -4.27
C GLY A 354 -14.90 -8.22 -3.99
N ILE A 355 -15.26 -8.83 -2.86
CA ILE A 355 -14.99 -10.23 -2.55
C ILE A 355 -16.29 -10.98 -2.76
N TYR A 356 -16.39 -11.66 -3.91
CA TYR A 356 -17.59 -12.37 -4.32
C TYR A 356 -17.53 -13.83 -3.86
N VAL A 357 -18.48 -14.22 -3.02
CA VAL A 357 -18.55 -15.54 -2.39
C VAL A 357 -19.85 -16.22 -2.79
N THR A 358 -19.74 -17.46 -3.25
CA THR A 358 -20.84 -18.31 -3.73
C THR A 358 -20.64 -19.76 -3.32
N THR A 359 -21.72 -20.53 -3.29
CA THR A 359 -21.64 -21.99 -3.11
C THR A 359 -21.75 -22.64 -4.48
N LEU A 360 -20.90 -23.62 -4.76
CA LEU A 360 -21.04 -24.47 -5.93
C LEU A 360 -22.10 -25.52 -5.66
N THR A 361 -23.08 -25.60 -6.54
CA THR A 361 -24.15 -26.59 -6.52
C THR A 361 -23.66 -27.97 -6.90
#